data_AF-A0A673BJK8-F1
#
_entry.id   AF-A0A673BJK8-F1
#
_cell.length_a   1.000
_cell.length_b   1.000
_cell.length_c   1.000
_cell.angle_alpha   90.00
_cell.angle_beta   90.00
_cell.angle_gamma   90.00
#
_symmetry.space_group_name_H-M   'P 1'
#
loop_
_entity.id
_entity.type
_entity.pdbx_description
1 polymer ?
#
loop_
_entity_poly.entity_id
_entity_poly.type
_entity_poly.pdbx_seq_one_letter_code
_entity_poly.pdbx_strand_id
1 'polypeptide(L)'
;MEKVTATGVLNHLSLMEAQTRSSKDHRQQQQQSRVEELKAKVEELKRHRDQLKKEVEVYESVRTLRASMDSKSVHEEDERMDGDSENAEILWLMAKHCQVTDLLHAHRLIGGFEIIQTKQGKGLCVSVATSYEGVYLDRYSLEFDTKPTFRITRHNIPPFIPLNKLTEQSNMTETELKAFLHILSQHLNAYAGRKQQLQLVKEHHQSVEVMESNALCSLLVLLFTVPKKRTPVLCTMEYLDHIRCLPTRVYCQSEDTELPECPQWKSNCLLLMENPVHKALSTMKTMGHIV
;
A
#
# COMPACT_ATOMS: atom_id res chain seq x y z
N MET A 1 -72.57 4.39 55.14
CA MET A 1 -72.80 4.04 53.72
C MET A 1 -72.63 5.29 52.88
N GLU A 2 -71.51 5.30 52.15
CA GLU A 2 -71.29 5.93 50.84
C GLU A 2 -72.03 7.23 50.50
N LYS A 3 -71.33 8.36 50.61
CA LYS A 3 -71.55 9.51 49.71
C LYS A 3 -70.25 9.80 48.96
N VAL A 4 -70.13 9.09 47.85
CA VAL A 4 -69.04 9.16 46.87
C VAL A 4 -69.04 10.54 46.19
N THR A 5 -68.02 11.33 46.49
CA THR A 5 -67.29 12.26 45.61
C THR A 5 -68.00 12.78 44.34
N ALA A 6 -68.88 13.77 44.48
CA ALA A 6 -69.46 14.49 43.32
C ALA A 6 -68.53 15.59 42.74
N THR A 7 -67.34 15.79 43.31
CA THR A 7 -66.25 16.60 42.73
C THR A 7 -65.41 15.81 41.70
N GLY A 8 -65.74 14.53 41.47
CA GLY A 8 -64.76 13.54 41.04
C GLY A 8 -64.80 13.06 39.58
N VAL A 9 -65.81 13.40 38.78
CA VAL A 9 -65.95 12.78 37.43
C VAL A 9 -65.85 13.80 36.30
N LEU A 10 -66.61 14.89 36.34
CA LEU A 10 -66.59 15.93 35.29
C LEU A 10 -65.26 16.69 35.22
N ASN A 11 -64.68 17.08 36.37
CA ASN A 11 -63.37 17.72 36.41
C ASN A 11 -62.24 16.76 35.98
N HIS A 12 -62.35 15.48 36.32
CA HIS A 12 -61.38 14.47 35.90
C HIS A 12 -61.49 14.19 34.38
N LEU A 13 -62.70 14.11 33.84
CA LEU A 13 -62.95 14.04 32.39
C LEU A 13 -62.41 15.26 31.65
N SER A 14 -62.62 16.47 32.17
CA SER A 14 -62.06 17.70 31.59
C SER A 14 -60.53 17.72 31.60
N LEU A 15 -59.91 17.27 32.70
CA LEU A 15 -58.46 17.14 32.81
C LEU A 15 -57.91 16.10 31.83
N MET A 16 -58.58 14.94 31.70
CA MET A 16 -58.22 13.91 30.74
C MET A 16 -58.40 14.40 29.30
N GLU A 17 -59.47 15.13 28.99
CA GLU A 17 -59.69 15.68 27.66
C GLU A 17 -58.61 16.70 27.29
N ALA A 18 -58.22 17.57 28.24
CA ALA A 18 -57.13 18.51 28.08
C ALA A 18 -55.77 17.81 27.89
N GLN A 19 -55.48 16.74 28.66
CA GLN A 19 -54.27 15.93 28.47
C GLN A 19 -54.25 15.18 27.13
N THR A 20 -55.40 14.71 26.66
CA THR A 20 -55.52 14.00 25.39
C THR A 20 -55.33 14.97 24.21
N ARG A 21 -55.87 16.20 24.31
CA ARG A 21 -55.65 17.27 23.34
C ARG A 21 -54.19 17.73 23.33
N SER A 22 -53.64 18.04 24.50
CA SER A 22 -52.21 18.38 24.66
C SER A 22 -51.28 17.30 24.09
N SER A 23 -51.54 16.01 24.38
CA SER A 23 -50.73 14.91 23.85
C SER A 23 -50.84 14.72 22.34
N LYS A 24 -51.99 15.06 21.74
CA LYS A 24 -52.17 15.07 20.29
C LYS A 24 -51.43 16.24 19.65
N ASP A 25 -51.53 17.43 20.24
CA ASP A 25 -50.86 18.64 19.76
C ASP A 25 -49.33 18.51 19.86
N HIS A 26 -48.81 17.97 20.96
CA HIS A 26 -47.37 17.69 21.12
C HIS A 26 -46.86 16.65 20.10
N ARG A 27 -47.64 15.59 19.82
CA ARG A 27 -47.28 14.62 18.77
C ARG A 27 -47.30 15.25 17.38
N GLN A 28 -48.29 16.09 17.08
CA GLN A 28 -48.35 16.79 15.80
C GLN A 28 -47.19 17.78 15.63
N GLN A 29 -46.85 18.55 16.67
CA GLN A 29 -45.69 19.45 16.64
C GLN A 29 -44.37 18.70 16.50
N GLN A 30 -44.17 17.60 17.24
CA GLN A 30 -42.96 16.78 17.12
C GLN A 30 -42.86 16.12 15.74
N GLN A 31 -43.99 15.74 15.15
CA GLN A 31 -44.04 15.17 13.80
C GLN A 31 -43.81 16.23 12.72
N GLN A 32 -44.30 17.46 12.90
CA GLN A 32 -44.00 18.60 12.03
C GLN A 32 -42.51 18.98 12.11
N SER A 33 -41.95 19.09 13.31
CA SER A 33 -40.50 19.33 13.52
C SER A 33 -39.65 18.26 12.84
N ARG A 34 -40.01 16.98 12.98
CA ARG A 34 -39.29 15.88 12.32
C ARG A 34 -39.43 15.92 10.79
N VAL A 35 -40.58 16.32 10.27
CA VAL A 35 -40.79 16.49 8.83
C VAL A 35 -39.97 17.67 8.30
N GLU A 36 -39.85 18.76 9.05
CA GLU A 36 -39.01 19.90 8.70
C GLU A 36 -37.52 19.54 8.72
N GLU A 37 -37.05 18.83 9.74
CA GLU A 37 -35.69 18.30 9.79
C GLU A 37 -35.37 17.36 8.62
N LEU A 38 -36.30 16.46 8.28
CA LEU A 38 -36.14 15.56 7.15
C LEU A 38 -36.14 16.30 5.81
N LYS A 39 -36.95 17.35 5.66
CA LYS A 39 -36.94 18.22 4.47
C LYS A 39 -35.61 18.96 4.33
N ALA A 40 -35.09 19.52 5.43
CA ALA A 40 -33.77 20.17 5.45
C ALA A 40 -32.66 19.19 5.03
N LYS A 41 -32.67 17.96 5.57
CA LYS A 41 -31.73 16.90 5.17
C LYS A 41 -31.86 16.53 3.69
N VAL A 42 -33.07 16.45 3.16
CA VAL A 42 -33.29 16.16 1.73
C VAL A 42 -32.73 17.29 0.86
N GLU A 43 -32.90 18.55 1.25
CA GLU A 43 -32.34 19.68 0.51
C GLU A 43 -30.81 19.70 0.57
N GLU A 44 -30.22 19.38 1.72
CA GLU A 44 -28.77 19.24 1.85
C GLU A 44 -28.22 18.10 0.96
N LEU A 45 -28.85 16.92 0.99
CA LEU A 45 -28.45 15.79 0.14
C LEU A 45 -28.64 16.10 -1.35
N LYS A 46 -29.68 16.85 -1.72
CA LYS A 46 -29.87 17.32 -3.10
C LYS A 46 -28.75 18.25 -3.53
N ARG A 47 -28.36 19.22 -2.70
CA ARG A 47 -27.21 20.10 -2.99
C ARG A 47 -25.93 19.29 -3.16
N HIS A 48 -25.69 18.33 -2.28
CA HIS A 48 -24.49 17.48 -2.36
C HIS A 48 -24.48 16.61 -3.63
N ARG A 49 -25.62 16.00 -3.97
CA ARG A 49 -25.78 15.26 -5.24
C ARG A 49 -25.52 16.15 -6.45
N ASP A 50 -26.08 17.35 -6.47
CA ASP A 50 -25.94 18.27 -7.60
C ASP A 50 -24.49 18.76 -7.74
N GLN A 51 -23.77 18.92 -6.63
CA GLN A 51 -22.33 19.18 -6.64
C GLN A 51 -21.54 17.99 -7.22
N LEU A 52 -21.79 16.78 -6.73
CA LEU A 52 -21.14 15.57 -7.25
C LEU A 52 -21.43 15.35 -8.73
N LYS A 53 -22.66 15.66 -9.18
CA LYS A 53 -23.03 15.55 -10.60
C LYS A 53 -22.20 16.48 -11.48
N LYS A 54 -21.93 17.71 -11.01
CA LYS A 54 -21.05 18.66 -11.71
C LYS A 54 -19.60 18.18 -11.74
N GLU A 55 -19.10 17.62 -10.62
CA GLU A 55 -17.76 17.04 -10.58
C GLU A 55 -17.61 15.89 -11.59
N VAL A 56 -18.60 14.99 -11.66
CA VAL A 56 -18.61 13.89 -12.64
C VAL A 56 -18.65 14.41 -14.07
N GLU A 57 -19.47 15.42 -14.38
CA GLU A 57 -19.52 16.04 -15.70
C GLU A 57 -18.17 16.65 -16.11
N VAL A 58 -17.47 17.30 -15.17
CA VAL A 58 -16.10 17.78 -15.38
C VAL A 58 -15.14 16.62 -15.66
N TYR A 59 -15.16 15.56 -14.85
CA TYR A 59 -14.31 14.38 -15.09
C TYR A 59 -14.58 13.70 -16.43
N GLU A 60 -15.85 13.62 -16.85
CA GLU A 60 -16.25 13.08 -18.15
C GLU A 60 -15.71 13.95 -19.29
N SER A 61 -15.83 15.28 -19.19
CA SER A 61 -15.28 16.21 -20.19
C SER A 61 -13.75 16.16 -20.28
N VAL A 62 -13.06 16.01 -19.16
CA VAL A 62 -11.60 15.82 -19.12
C VAL A 62 -11.22 14.48 -19.77
N ARG A 63 -12.00 13.42 -19.54
CA ARG A 63 -11.76 12.10 -20.12
C ARG A 63 -11.98 12.08 -21.64
N THR A 64 -13.00 12.77 -22.15
CA THR A 64 -13.24 12.87 -23.59
C THR A 64 -12.16 13.70 -24.28
N LEU A 65 -11.75 14.83 -23.70
CA LEU A 65 -10.62 15.63 -24.19
C LEU A 65 -9.33 14.82 -24.23
N ARG A 66 -9.04 14.04 -23.18
CA ARG A 66 -7.89 13.13 -23.15
C ARG A 66 -7.92 12.12 -24.30
N ALA A 67 -9.05 11.45 -24.51
CA ALA A 67 -9.18 10.48 -25.61
C ALA A 67 -8.95 11.14 -26.98
N SER A 68 -9.42 12.38 -27.16
CA SER A 68 -9.15 13.16 -28.36
C SER A 68 -7.66 13.48 -28.53
N MET A 69 -6.95 13.82 -27.45
CA MET A 69 -5.51 14.09 -27.49
C MET A 69 -4.71 12.85 -27.87
N ASP A 70 -5.04 11.69 -27.28
CA ASP A 70 -4.35 10.43 -27.57
C ASP A 70 -4.59 9.95 -29.02
N SER A 71 -5.72 10.33 -29.63
CA SER A 71 -6.03 10.06 -31.05
C SER A 71 -5.39 11.03 -32.06
N LYS A 72 -5.02 12.25 -31.62
CA LYS A 72 -4.46 13.31 -32.47
C LYS A 72 -2.93 13.30 -32.52
N SER A 73 -2.30 12.14 -32.35
CA SER A 73 -0.89 11.98 -32.69
C SER A 73 -0.75 11.91 -34.22
N VAL A 74 -0.43 13.03 -34.87
CA VAL A 74 0.71 13.16 -35.81
C VAL A 74 0.83 14.54 -36.48
N HIS A 75 -0.19 15.41 -36.61
CA HIS A 75 0.07 16.61 -37.44
C HIS A 75 -0.64 17.96 -37.22
N GLU A 76 -1.35 18.24 -36.14
CA GLU A 76 -2.05 19.53 -36.04
C GLU A 76 -2.02 20.09 -34.60
N GLU A 77 -0.90 20.73 -34.23
CA GLU A 77 -0.78 21.47 -32.96
C GLU A 77 -1.34 22.91 -33.04
N ASP A 78 -1.92 23.34 -34.17
CA ASP A 78 -2.18 24.77 -34.41
C ASP A 78 -3.63 25.17 -34.74
N GLU A 79 -4.63 24.30 -34.58
CA GLU A 79 -6.03 24.77 -34.59
C GLU A 79 -6.45 25.23 -33.20
N ARG A 80 -6.12 26.49 -32.92
CA ARG A 80 -6.68 27.29 -31.82
C ARG A 80 -8.21 27.19 -31.89
N MET A 81 -8.83 26.56 -30.90
CA MET A 81 -10.28 26.63 -30.73
C MET A 81 -10.66 28.07 -30.36
N ASP A 82 -11.33 28.71 -31.30
CA ASP A 82 -12.14 29.90 -31.08
C ASP A 82 -13.47 29.49 -30.42
N GLY A 83 -13.81 30.08 -29.27
CA GLY A 83 -15.13 29.96 -28.62
C GLY A 83 -15.12 29.63 -27.11
N ASP A 84 -15.35 30.66 -26.28
CA ASP A 84 -15.55 30.67 -24.81
C ASP A 84 -14.34 30.28 -23.93
N SER A 85 -13.48 31.28 -23.76
CA SER A 85 -12.03 31.18 -23.59
C SER A 85 -11.49 30.63 -22.26
N GLU A 86 -12.17 30.75 -21.12
CA GLU A 86 -11.53 30.42 -19.82
C GLU A 86 -11.84 29.00 -19.34
N ASN A 87 -13.10 28.56 -19.39
CA ASN A 87 -13.49 27.22 -18.92
C ASN A 87 -12.96 26.10 -19.82
N ALA A 88 -12.94 26.33 -21.14
CA ALA A 88 -12.38 25.36 -22.09
C ALA A 88 -10.86 25.22 -21.92
N GLU A 89 -10.14 26.32 -21.68
CA GLU A 89 -8.71 26.32 -21.41
C GLU A 89 -8.38 25.60 -20.10
N ILE A 90 -9.16 25.83 -19.04
CA ILE A 90 -9.03 25.12 -17.76
C ILE A 90 -9.24 23.62 -17.94
N LEU A 91 -10.29 23.20 -18.65
CA LEU A 91 -10.55 21.78 -18.91
C LEU A 91 -9.44 21.11 -19.73
N TRP A 92 -8.89 21.82 -20.71
CA TRP A 92 -7.75 21.35 -21.48
C TRP A 92 -6.48 21.23 -20.62
N LEU A 93 -6.19 22.22 -19.79
CA LEU A 93 -5.06 22.18 -18.84
C LEU A 93 -5.23 21.04 -17.83
N MET A 94 -6.44 20.79 -17.35
CA MET A 94 -6.75 19.64 -16.48
C MET A 94 -6.49 18.32 -17.21
N ALA A 95 -6.93 18.17 -18.46
CA ALA A 95 -6.67 16.97 -19.26
C ALA A 95 -5.17 16.73 -19.48
N LYS A 96 -4.42 17.77 -19.84
CA LYS A 96 -2.97 17.71 -20.00
C LYS A 96 -2.27 17.38 -18.68
N HIS A 97 -2.68 18.00 -17.58
CA HIS A 97 -2.12 17.72 -16.25
C HIS A 97 -2.37 16.26 -15.85
N CYS A 98 -3.57 15.73 -16.07
CA CYS A 98 -3.89 14.32 -15.83
C CYS A 98 -2.99 13.40 -16.68
N GLN A 99 -2.82 13.68 -17.97
CA GLN A 99 -1.96 12.89 -18.85
C GLN A 99 -0.51 12.86 -18.37
N VAL A 100 0.05 14.02 -18.00
CA VAL A 100 1.42 14.12 -17.46
C VAL A 100 1.54 13.44 -16.10
N THR A 101 0.53 13.56 -15.25
CA THR A 101 0.50 12.91 -13.92
C THR A 101 0.46 11.39 -14.07
N ASP A 102 -0.32 10.88 -15.01
CA ASP A 102 -0.39 9.44 -15.31
C ASP A 102 0.93 8.94 -15.90
N LEU A 103 1.56 9.71 -16.79
CA LEU A 103 2.87 9.38 -17.33
C LEU A 103 3.95 9.37 -16.24
N LEU A 104 3.93 10.35 -15.34
CA LEU A 104 4.82 10.40 -14.19
C LEU A 104 4.58 9.22 -13.25
N HIS A 105 3.31 8.85 -13.04
CA HIS A 105 2.95 7.67 -12.25
C HIS A 105 3.49 6.40 -12.92
N ALA A 106 3.27 6.22 -14.23
CA ALA A 106 3.84 5.09 -14.99
C ALA A 106 5.38 5.05 -14.90
N HIS A 107 6.05 6.20 -15.01
CA HIS A 107 7.49 6.28 -14.84
C HIS A 107 7.94 5.87 -13.43
N ARG A 108 7.21 6.30 -12.38
CA ARG A 108 7.48 5.85 -11.00
C ARG A 108 7.32 4.33 -10.87
N LEU A 109 6.31 3.76 -11.52
CA LEU A 109 6.05 2.32 -11.48
C LEU A 109 7.14 1.51 -12.20
N ILE A 110 7.57 1.97 -13.38
CA ILE A 110 8.52 1.26 -14.26
C ILE A 110 9.98 1.51 -13.82
N GLY A 111 10.32 2.76 -13.53
CA GLY A 111 11.69 3.17 -13.22
C GLY A 111 12.14 2.78 -11.81
N GLY A 112 11.22 2.61 -10.86
CA GLY A 112 11.53 2.26 -9.47
C GLY A 112 12.20 3.37 -8.66
N PHE A 113 12.57 4.48 -9.29
CA PHE A 113 13.09 5.69 -8.66
C PHE A 113 12.35 6.95 -9.11
N GLU A 114 12.24 7.89 -8.19
CA GLU A 114 11.74 9.23 -8.43
C GLU A 114 12.82 10.24 -8.04
N ILE A 115 13.09 11.18 -8.95
CA ILE A 115 14.15 12.16 -8.77
C ILE A 115 13.51 13.55 -8.78
N ILE A 116 13.69 14.28 -7.68
CA ILE A 116 13.18 15.64 -7.51
C ILE A 116 14.36 16.55 -7.24
N GLN A 117 14.44 17.66 -7.98
CA GLN A 117 15.44 18.68 -7.74
C GLN A 117 15.04 19.52 -6.52
N THR A 118 15.95 19.70 -5.56
CA THR A 118 15.72 20.46 -4.33
C THR A 118 16.58 21.73 -4.31
N LYS A 119 16.18 22.72 -3.51
CA LYS A 119 16.94 23.95 -3.21
C LYS A 119 17.43 24.72 -4.46
N GLN A 120 16.52 25.10 -5.36
CA GLN A 120 16.84 25.89 -6.57
C GLN A 120 17.99 25.29 -7.41
N GLY A 121 18.02 23.96 -7.53
CA GLY A 121 19.01 23.26 -8.35
C GLY A 121 20.35 22.94 -7.69
N LYS A 122 20.46 23.13 -6.37
CA LYS A 122 21.68 22.80 -5.61
C LYS A 122 21.66 21.40 -4.99
N GLY A 123 20.51 20.74 -4.94
CA GLY A 123 20.38 19.39 -4.40
C GLY A 123 19.46 18.49 -5.23
N LEU A 124 19.58 17.19 -4.99
CA LEU A 124 18.82 16.13 -5.63
C LEU A 124 18.21 15.24 -4.56
N CYS A 125 16.90 15.04 -4.57
CA CYS A 125 16.24 14.04 -3.74
C CYS A 125 15.85 12.86 -4.62
N VAL A 126 16.35 11.68 -4.29
CA VAL A 126 16.00 10.42 -4.95
C VAL A 126 15.17 9.61 -3.99
N SER A 127 14.01 9.16 -4.45
CA SER A 127 13.22 8.16 -3.74
C SER A 127 13.27 6.84 -4.49
N VAL A 128 13.45 5.74 -3.77
CA VAL A 128 13.48 4.37 -4.29
C VAL A 128 12.32 3.60 -3.66
N ALA A 129 11.42 3.08 -4.49
CA ALA A 129 10.33 2.22 -4.04
C ALA A 129 10.77 0.76 -4.13
N THR A 130 10.49 -0.04 -3.10
CA THR A 130 10.69 -1.49 -3.16
C THR A 130 9.41 -2.20 -3.54
N SER A 131 9.54 -3.35 -4.18
CA SER A 131 8.41 -4.20 -4.53
C SER A 131 8.75 -5.67 -4.37
N TYR A 132 7.72 -6.46 -4.12
CA TYR A 132 7.82 -7.90 -4.03
C TYR A 132 6.57 -8.53 -4.66
N GLU A 133 6.75 -9.47 -5.59
CA GLU A 133 5.67 -10.18 -6.29
C GLU A 133 4.58 -9.24 -6.87
N GLY A 134 4.99 -8.08 -7.40
CA GLY A 134 4.09 -7.10 -8.01
C GLY A 134 3.40 -6.14 -7.04
N VAL A 135 3.71 -6.22 -5.74
CA VAL A 135 3.18 -5.32 -4.70
C VAL A 135 4.26 -4.35 -4.25
N TYR A 136 3.93 -3.05 -4.19
CA TYR A 136 4.82 -2.03 -3.61
C TYR A 136 4.85 -2.13 -2.10
N LEU A 137 6.04 -2.06 -1.53
CA LEU A 137 6.29 -2.15 -0.10
C LEU A 137 6.74 -0.79 0.45
N ASP A 138 7.98 -0.72 0.92
CA ASP A 138 8.55 0.45 1.58
C ASP A 138 9.15 1.42 0.55
N ARG A 139 9.25 2.69 0.93
CA ARG A 139 9.90 3.73 0.13
C ARG A 139 11.06 4.35 0.91
N TYR A 140 12.21 4.40 0.25
CA TYR A 140 13.43 4.96 0.80
C TYR A 140 13.79 6.26 0.08
N SER A 141 14.44 7.19 0.78
CA SER A 141 14.78 8.51 0.28
C SER A 141 16.25 8.82 0.57
N LEU A 142 16.91 9.44 -0.41
CA LEU A 142 18.28 9.93 -0.36
C LEU A 142 18.33 11.37 -0.86
N GLU A 143 18.97 12.24 -0.12
CA GLU A 143 19.26 13.61 -0.54
C GLU A 143 20.74 13.74 -0.86
N PHE A 144 21.05 14.28 -2.03
CA PHE A 144 22.39 14.60 -2.49
C PHE A 144 22.56 16.12 -2.62
N ASP A 145 23.74 16.62 -2.30
CA ASP A 145 24.19 17.95 -2.73
C ASP A 145 24.95 17.82 -4.05
N THR A 146 24.68 18.71 -5.01
CA THR A 146 25.26 18.65 -6.37
C THR A 146 26.56 19.47 -6.50
N LYS A 147 26.88 20.34 -5.54
CA LYS A 147 28.10 21.19 -5.55
C LYS A 147 28.79 21.19 -4.19
N PRO A 148 30.13 21.05 -4.11
CA PRO A 148 31.10 20.89 -5.20
C PRO A 148 31.27 19.42 -5.68
N THR A 149 30.84 18.44 -4.90
CA THR A 149 30.86 17.01 -5.25
C THR A 149 29.55 16.36 -4.84
N PHE A 150 29.11 15.32 -5.56
CA PHE A 150 27.93 14.54 -5.20
C PHE A 150 28.14 13.89 -3.83
N ARG A 151 27.45 14.41 -2.81
CA ARG A 151 27.53 13.88 -1.44
C ARG A 151 26.13 13.64 -0.89
N ILE A 152 25.93 12.45 -0.31
CA ILE A 152 24.71 12.13 0.43
C ILE A 152 24.67 12.99 1.70
N THR A 153 23.61 13.77 1.86
CA THR A 153 23.39 14.64 3.02
C THR A 153 22.44 14.03 4.03
N ARG A 154 21.37 13.40 3.55
CA ARG A 154 20.33 12.76 4.37
C ARG A 154 19.85 11.50 3.69
N HIS A 155 19.52 10.48 4.47
CA HIS A 155 18.89 9.27 3.97
C HIS A 155 18.15 8.55 5.09
N ASN A 156 17.17 7.72 4.71
CA ASN A 156 16.52 6.75 5.62
C ASN A 156 16.90 5.30 5.28
N ILE A 157 17.98 5.11 4.51
CA ILE A 157 18.49 3.79 4.14
C ILE A 157 19.01 3.06 5.37
N PRO A 158 18.66 1.77 5.57
CA PRO A 158 19.14 1.02 6.72
C PRO A 158 20.67 0.96 6.81
N PRO A 159 21.25 1.02 8.03
CA PRO A 159 22.69 1.20 8.26
C PRO A 159 23.55 0.03 7.77
N PHE A 160 22.94 -1.14 7.58
CA PHE A 160 23.62 -2.33 7.08
C PHE A 160 23.85 -2.32 5.56
N ILE A 161 23.21 -1.42 4.82
CA ILE A 161 23.48 -1.25 3.39
C ILE A 161 24.70 -0.33 3.25
N PRO A 162 25.80 -0.79 2.62
CA PRO A 162 27.07 -0.11 2.68
C PRO A 162 27.13 1.10 1.73
N LEU A 163 26.40 2.16 2.04
CA LEU A 163 26.34 3.38 1.23
C LEU A 163 27.74 3.98 0.99
N ASN A 164 28.60 4.01 2.01
CA ASN A 164 29.94 4.58 1.90
C ASN A 164 30.78 3.86 0.84
N LYS A 165 30.78 2.51 0.84
CA LYS A 165 31.47 1.70 -0.18
C LYS A 165 30.90 1.94 -1.57
N LEU A 166 29.60 2.22 -1.66
CA LEU A 166 28.92 2.52 -2.91
C LEU A 166 29.21 3.95 -3.40
N THR A 167 29.64 4.87 -2.53
CA THR A 167 29.94 6.29 -2.84
C THR A 167 31.44 6.63 -2.87
N GLU A 168 32.32 5.74 -2.41
CA GLU A 168 33.78 5.93 -2.35
C GLU A 168 34.43 6.10 -3.74
N GLN A 169 33.68 5.87 -4.82
CA GLN A 169 34.01 6.32 -6.18
C GLN A 169 33.71 7.81 -6.30
N SER A 170 34.50 8.64 -5.62
CA SER A 170 34.22 10.05 -5.31
C SER A 170 34.30 11.04 -6.49
N ASN A 171 34.11 10.59 -7.72
CA ASN A 171 33.89 11.41 -8.92
C ASN A 171 32.64 10.93 -9.69
N MET A 172 31.53 10.70 -8.99
CA MET A 172 30.28 10.23 -9.60
C MET A 172 29.83 11.09 -10.78
N THR A 173 30.03 10.56 -11.98
CA THR A 173 29.39 11.02 -13.22
C THR A 173 27.92 10.62 -13.23
N GLU A 174 27.11 11.19 -14.13
CA GLU A 174 25.68 10.83 -14.27
C GLU A 174 25.49 9.31 -14.50
N THR A 175 26.42 8.68 -15.23
CA THR A 175 26.43 7.23 -15.48
C THR A 175 26.68 6.44 -14.21
N GLU A 176 27.61 6.89 -13.36
CA GLU A 176 27.90 6.26 -12.07
C GLU A 176 26.75 6.43 -11.07
N LEU A 177 26.03 7.55 -11.11
CA LEU A 177 24.81 7.74 -10.32
C LEU A 177 23.73 6.72 -10.69
N LYS A 178 23.51 6.48 -11.99
CA LYS A 178 22.56 5.44 -12.45
C LYS A 178 22.97 4.05 -11.99
N ALA A 179 24.25 3.71 -12.12
CA ALA A 179 24.78 2.43 -11.65
C ALA A 179 24.63 2.26 -10.12
N PHE A 180 24.92 3.32 -9.36
CA PHE A 180 24.72 3.36 -7.91
C PHE A 180 23.25 3.14 -7.53
N LEU A 181 22.34 3.88 -8.15
CA LEU A 181 20.90 3.75 -7.87
C LEU A 181 20.37 2.36 -8.24
N HIS A 182 20.91 1.75 -9.30
CA HIS A 182 20.58 0.39 -9.67
C HIS A 182 21.01 -0.62 -8.58
N ILE A 183 22.27 -0.56 -8.14
CA ILE A 183 22.80 -1.45 -7.08
C ILE A 183 22.05 -1.23 -5.75
N LEU A 184 21.77 0.03 -5.40
CA LEU A 184 21.01 0.38 -4.21
C LEU A 184 19.58 -0.20 -4.28
N SER A 185 18.93 -0.06 -5.43
CA SER A 185 17.60 -0.64 -5.66
C SER A 185 17.61 -2.15 -5.49
N GLN A 186 18.64 -2.85 -6.00
CA GLN A 186 18.78 -4.29 -5.80
C GLN A 186 18.91 -4.67 -4.33
N HIS A 187 19.74 -3.97 -3.56
CA HIS A 187 19.88 -4.22 -2.12
C HIS A 187 18.58 -3.97 -1.34
N LEU A 188 17.88 -2.86 -1.65
CA LEU A 188 16.63 -2.52 -0.99
C LEU A 188 15.52 -3.52 -1.33
N ASN A 189 15.40 -3.92 -2.60
CA ASN A 189 14.43 -4.93 -3.03
C ASN A 189 14.74 -6.30 -2.43
N ALA A 190 16.01 -6.69 -2.36
CA ALA A 190 16.44 -7.93 -1.69
C ALA A 190 16.05 -7.94 -0.21
N TYR A 191 16.36 -6.86 0.50
CA TYR A 191 15.99 -6.70 1.91
C TYR A 191 14.46 -6.72 2.11
N ALA A 192 13.73 -5.90 1.36
CA ALA A 192 12.28 -5.82 1.47
C ALA A 192 11.61 -7.16 1.10
N GLY A 193 12.11 -7.85 0.08
CA GLY A 193 11.63 -9.17 -0.32
C GLY A 193 11.88 -10.25 0.73
N ARG A 194 13.03 -10.25 1.41
CA ARG A 194 13.30 -11.19 2.52
C ARG A 194 12.41 -10.90 3.73
N LYS A 195 12.24 -9.63 4.09
CA LYS A 195 11.32 -9.18 5.14
C LYS A 195 9.87 -9.58 4.83
N GLN A 196 9.43 -9.41 3.59
CA GLN A 196 8.09 -9.78 3.13
C GLN A 196 7.88 -11.30 3.14
N GLN A 197 8.86 -12.07 2.66
CA GLN A 197 8.80 -13.53 2.75
C GLN A 197 8.65 -14.00 4.20
N LEU A 198 9.43 -13.42 5.12
CA LEU A 198 9.34 -13.74 6.54
C LEU A 198 7.94 -13.46 7.11
N GLN A 199 7.35 -12.32 6.73
CA GLN A 199 5.98 -12.00 7.12
C GLN A 199 4.98 -13.01 6.56
N LEU A 200 5.09 -13.36 5.27
CA LEU A 200 4.23 -14.35 4.62
C LEU A 200 4.35 -15.74 5.25
N VAL A 201 5.55 -16.14 5.68
CA VAL A 201 5.76 -17.40 6.42
C VAL A 201 4.96 -17.38 7.73
N LYS A 202 5.07 -16.31 8.53
CA LYS A 202 4.33 -16.19 9.79
C LYS A 202 2.81 -16.18 9.61
N GLU A 203 2.33 -15.56 8.53
CA GLU A 203 0.89 -15.45 8.24
C GLU A 203 0.29 -16.76 7.70
N HIS A 204 0.97 -17.42 6.76
CA HIS A 204 0.42 -18.56 6.02
C HIS A 204 0.80 -19.93 6.60
N HIS A 205 1.89 -20.00 7.37
CA HIS A 205 2.45 -21.26 7.88
C HIS A 205 2.50 -21.28 9.41
N GLN A 206 1.33 -21.33 10.06
CA GLN A 206 1.22 -21.37 11.54
C GLN A 206 1.92 -22.58 12.19
N SER A 207 2.14 -23.66 11.44
CA SER A 207 2.86 -24.85 11.87
C SER A 207 4.39 -24.71 11.81
N VAL A 208 4.90 -23.63 11.21
CA VAL A 208 6.32 -23.32 11.08
C VAL A 208 6.66 -22.19 12.04
N GLU A 209 7.52 -22.49 13.01
CA GLU A 209 7.98 -21.52 13.99
C GLU A 209 9.24 -20.80 13.48
N VAL A 210 9.23 -19.47 13.54
CA VAL A 210 10.40 -18.64 13.23
C VAL A 210 11.24 -18.50 14.50
N MET A 211 12.32 -19.26 14.59
CA MET A 211 13.21 -19.28 15.75
C MET A 211 14.09 -18.03 15.82
N GLU A 212 14.71 -17.67 14.68
CA GLU A 212 15.66 -16.58 14.62
C GLU A 212 15.58 -15.86 13.27
N SER A 213 15.64 -14.54 13.31
CA SER A 213 15.91 -13.70 12.14
C SER A 213 16.67 -12.47 12.59
N ASN A 214 17.75 -12.15 11.88
CA ASN A 214 18.47 -10.90 12.12
C ASN A 214 17.76 -9.70 11.48
N ALA A 215 18.17 -8.48 11.82
CA ALA A 215 17.58 -7.24 11.30
C ALA A 215 17.68 -7.11 9.77
N LEU A 216 18.70 -7.71 9.17
CA LEU A 216 18.94 -7.76 7.73
C LEU A 216 18.07 -8.78 6.98
N CYS A 217 17.38 -9.66 7.72
CA CYS A 217 16.77 -10.88 7.21
C CYS A 217 17.74 -11.71 6.35
N SER A 218 19.03 -11.70 6.67
CA SER A 218 20.08 -12.46 5.97
C SER A 218 20.41 -13.80 6.62
N LEU A 219 19.87 -14.05 7.81
CA LEU A 219 19.84 -15.36 8.45
C LEU A 219 18.40 -15.61 8.89
N LEU A 220 17.86 -16.77 8.53
CA LEU A 220 16.54 -17.20 8.94
C LEU A 220 16.61 -18.63 9.45
N VAL A 221 16.18 -18.85 10.69
CA VAL A 221 16.10 -20.17 11.30
C VAL A 221 14.64 -20.51 11.54
N LEU A 222 14.17 -21.59 10.91
CA LEU A 222 12.81 -22.09 11.03
C LEU A 222 12.80 -23.44 11.73
N LEU A 223 11.77 -23.69 12.51
CA LEU A 223 11.48 -24.98 13.12
C LEU A 223 10.15 -25.49 12.60
N PHE A 224 10.13 -26.71 12.07
CA PHE A 224 8.89 -27.34 11.61
C PHE A 224 8.92 -28.85 11.82
N THR A 225 7.74 -29.46 11.84
CA THR A 225 7.57 -30.88 12.18
C THR A 225 7.34 -31.73 10.95
N VAL A 226 8.04 -32.86 10.85
CA VAL A 226 7.86 -33.85 9.77
C VAL A 226 6.76 -34.84 10.13
N PRO A 227 5.73 -35.07 9.27
CA PRO A 227 4.54 -35.85 9.63
C PRO A 227 4.81 -37.32 10.00
N LYS A 228 5.74 -37.99 9.31
CA LYS A 228 5.95 -39.45 9.44
C LYS A 228 6.41 -39.89 10.84
N LYS A 229 7.21 -39.07 11.52
CA LYS A 229 7.80 -39.39 12.83
C LYS A 229 7.54 -38.31 13.90
N ARG A 230 6.81 -37.24 13.54
CA ARG A 230 6.69 -36.00 14.35
C ARG A 230 8.05 -35.46 14.80
N THR A 231 9.06 -35.64 13.98
CA THR A 231 10.42 -35.19 14.29
C THR A 231 10.52 -33.69 14.00
N PRO A 232 10.97 -32.87 14.97
CA PRO A 232 11.26 -31.46 14.72
C PRO A 232 12.52 -31.35 13.85
N VAL A 233 12.46 -30.47 12.86
CA VAL A 233 13.61 -30.16 11.99
C VAL A 233 13.88 -28.67 12.06
N LEU A 234 15.13 -28.34 12.39
CA LEU A 234 15.66 -26.99 12.40
C LEU A 234 16.29 -26.70 11.04
N CYS A 235 15.73 -25.74 10.31
CA CYS A 235 16.18 -25.33 9.00
C CYS A 235 16.79 -23.92 9.07
N THR A 236 18.09 -23.82 8.84
CA THR A 236 18.85 -22.57 8.81
C THR A 236 19.11 -22.16 7.36
N MET A 237 18.71 -20.95 7.01
CA MET A 237 18.88 -20.36 5.69
C MET A 237 19.77 -19.13 5.77
N GLU A 238 20.84 -19.12 4.98
CA GLU A 238 21.80 -18.02 4.90
C GLU A 238 21.70 -17.31 3.54
N TYR A 239 21.57 -15.99 3.57
CA TYR A 239 21.50 -15.13 2.40
C TYR A 239 22.79 -14.33 2.28
N LEU A 240 23.86 -15.01 1.86
CA LEU A 240 25.19 -14.41 1.69
C LEU A 240 25.19 -13.36 0.57
N ASP A 241 24.36 -13.56 -0.46
CA ASP A 241 24.12 -12.56 -1.49
C ASP A 241 23.05 -11.55 -1.04
N HIS A 242 23.49 -10.34 -0.69
CA HIS A 242 22.63 -9.26 -0.21
C HIS A 242 21.85 -8.52 -1.31
N ILE A 243 22.03 -8.86 -2.59
CA ILE A 243 21.20 -8.34 -3.70
C ILE A 243 20.14 -9.35 -4.15
N ARG A 244 20.04 -10.52 -3.50
CA ARG A 244 19.05 -11.55 -3.81
C ARG A 244 18.06 -11.78 -2.67
N CYS A 245 16.85 -12.15 -3.06
CA CYS A 245 15.77 -12.55 -2.15
C CYS A 245 15.80 -14.03 -1.77
N LEU A 246 16.66 -14.84 -2.39
CA LEU A 246 16.71 -16.29 -2.23
C LEU A 246 17.88 -16.72 -1.35
N PRO A 247 17.73 -17.75 -0.51
CA PRO A 247 18.82 -18.31 0.28
C PRO A 247 19.97 -18.76 -0.62
N THR A 248 21.19 -18.47 -0.20
CA THR A 248 22.41 -18.98 -0.84
C THR A 248 22.78 -20.36 -0.30
N ARG A 249 22.48 -20.61 0.97
CA ARG A 249 22.76 -21.88 1.65
C ARG A 249 21.61 -22.26 2.56
N VAL A 250 21.34 -23.56 2.64
CA VAL A 250 20.30 -24.14 3.49
C VAL A 250 20.88 -25.33 4.22
N TYR A 251 20.74 -25.33 5.54
CA TYR A 251 21.20 -26.38 6.44
C TYR A 251 20.01 -26.90 7.23
N CYS A 252 19.87 -28.21 7.34
CA CYS A 252 18.81 -28.83 8.13
C CYS A 252 19.40 -29.75 9.19
N GLN A 253 18.96 -29.57 10.44
CA GLN A 253 19.35 -30.37 11.58
C GLN A 253 18.11 -31.05 12.17
N SER A 254 18.23 -32.33 12.49
CA SER A 254 17.16 -33.18 13.00
C SER A 254 17.76 -34.12 14.04
N GLU A 255 17.00 -34.49 15.06
CA GLU A 255 17.39 -35.56 16.00
C GLU A 255 17.52 -36.92 15.28
N ASP A 256 16.77 -37.10 14.19
CA ASP A 256 16.92 -38.23 13.28
C ASP A 256 18.08 -37.95 12.30
N THR A 257 19.24 -38.55 12.55
CA THR A 257 20.47 -38.39 11.75
C THR A 257 20.34 -38.92 10.32
N GLU A 258 19.36 -39.79 10.03
CA GLU A 258 19.14 -40.33 8.68
C GLU A 258 18.30 -39.40 7.80
N LEU A 259 17.56 -38.47 8.42
CA LEU A 259 16.61 -37.59 7.74
C LEU A 259 17.28 -36.54 6.84
N PRO A 260 18.38 -35.85 7.25
CA PRO A 260 19.12 -34.93 6.38
C PRO A 260 19.79 -35.60 5.18
N GLU A 261 20.16 -36.88 5.31
CA GLU A 261 20.81 -37.64 4.24
C GLU A 261 19.82 -38.20 3.21
N CYS A 262 18.53 -38.22 3.53
CA CYS A 262 17.47 -38.69 2.68
C CYS A 262 17.38 -37.87 1.37
N PRO A 263 17.25 -38.51 0.19
CA PRO A 263 17.14 -37.81 -1.09
C PRO A 263 15.93 -36.85 -1.16
N GLN A 264 14.84 -37.18 -0.44
CA GLN A 264 13.67 -36.31 -0.33
C GLN A 264 14.03 -34.97 0.35
N TRP A 265 14.87 -35.03 1.38
CA TRP A 265 15.27 -33.84 2.12
C TRP A 265 16.26 -32.98 1.36
N LYS A 266 17.22 -33.61 0.66
CA LYS A 266 18.11 -32.91 -0.28
C LYS A 266 17.32 -32.16 -1.35
N SER A 267 16.23 -32.75 -1.86
CA SER A 267 15.32 -32.07 -2.78
C SER A 267 14.57 -30.89 -2.14
N ASN A 268 14.14 -31.00 -0.88
CA ASN A 268 13.51 -29.88 -0.17
C ASN A 268 14.50 -28.73 0.07
N CYS A 269 15.75 -29.03 0.41
CA CYS A 269 16.80 -28.01 0.56
C CYS A 269 17.06 -27.28 -0.77
N LEU A 270 17.09 -28.01 -1.90
CA LEU A 270 17.19 -27.40 -3.23
C LEU A 270 15.98 -26.50 -3.53
N LEU A 271 14.76 -26.97 -3.20
CA LEU A 271 13.54 -26.21 -3.39
C LEU A 271 13.56 -24.87 -2.65
N LEU A 272 14.09 -24.85 -1.42
CA LEU A 272 14.27 -23.64 -0.60
C LEU A 272 15.32 -22.66 -1.17
N MET A 273 16.29 -23.15 -1.95
CA MET A 273 17.28 -22.29 -2.63
C MET A 273 16.75 -21.74 -3.96
N GLU A 274 15.92 -22.50 -4.67
CA GLU A 274 15.39 -22.13 -5.98
C GLU A 274 14.12 -21.26 -5.91
N ASN A 275 13.35 -21.38 -4.83
CA ASN A 275 12.07 -20.69 -4.68
C ASN A 275 12.04 -19.82 -3.41
N PRO A 276 11.21 -18.76 -3.40
CA PRO A 276 10.92 -18.01 -2.18
C PRO A 276 10.46 -18.92 -1.04
N VAL A 277 10.90 -18.64 0.18
CA VAL A 277 10.71 -19.53 1.33
C VAL A 277 9.24 -19.83 1.60
N HIS A 278 8.37 -18.81 1.54
CA HIS A 278 6.92 -19.00 1.75
C HIS A 278 6.27 -19.91 0.70
N LYS A 279 6.75 -19.87 -0.55
CA LYS A 279 6.30 -20.75 -1.64
C LYS A 279 6.87 -22.15 -1.52
N ALA A 280 8.16 -22.28 -1.21
CA ALA A 280 8.81 -23.55 -0.99
C ALA A 280 8.14 -24.33 0.15
N LEU A 281 7.83 -23.67 1.26
CA LEU A 281 7.10 -24.27 2.37
C LEU A 281 5.68 -24.71 1.98
N SER A 282 4.95 -23.90 1.19
CA SER A 282 3.65 -24.30 0.65
C SER A 282 3.74 -25.58 -0.18
N THR A 283 4.76 -25.68 -1.03
CA THR A 283 5.01 -26.88 -1.84
C THR A 283 5.42 -28.08 -0.97
N MET A 284 6.26 -27.88 0.05
CA MET A 284 6.63 -28.95 0.99
C MET A 284 5.42 -29.46 1.78
N LYS A 285 4.48 -28.57 2.12
CA LYS A 285 3.22 -28.90 2.79
C LYS A 285 2.27 -29.68 1.88
N THR A 286 2.12 -29.27 0.61
CA THR A 286 1.30 -30.02 -0.36
C THR A 286 1.88 -31.40 -0.68
N MET A 287 3.20 -31.55 -0.66
CA MET A 287 3.89 -32.84 -0.77
C MET A 287 3.79 -33.70 0.52
N GLY A 288 3.27 -33.15 1.62
CA GLY A 288 3.17 -33.86 2.91
C GLY A 288 4.52 -34.08 3.59
N HIS A 289 5.54 -33.28 3.26
CA HIS A 289 6.87 -33.34 3.89
C HIS A 289 6.91 -32.58 5.23
N ILE A 290 6.01 -31.62 5.42
CA ILE A 290 5.83 -30.82 6.64
C ILE A 290 4.33 -30.73 6.99
N VAL A 291 4.03 -30.48 8.26
CA VAL A 291 2.66 -30.27 8.78
C VAL A 291 2.11 -28.89 8.43
#